data_AF-A0A542G0R7-F1
#
_entry.id   AF-A0A542G0R7-F1
#
_cell.length_a   1.000
_cell.length_b   1.000
_cell.length_c   1.000
_cell.angle_alpha   90.00
_cell.angle_beta   90.00
_cell.angle_gamma   90.00
#
_symmetry.space_group_name_H-M   'P 1'
#
loop_
_entity.id
_entity.type
_entity.pdbx_description
1 polymer ?
#
loop_
_entity_poly.entity_id
_entity_poly.type
_entity_poly.pdbx_seq_one_letter_code
_entity_poly.pdbx_strand_id
1 'polypeptide(L)'
;MTDSCTGSGAYRIVPSIPGSWPLLPDSSKGDKFTPTVGLAGTKASASPATADLSLAADAPDPTPVYFHDLRLGSEAAMNGYTIRITSICDGEVRFDLVQQPDGQS
;
A
#
# COMPACT_ATOMS: atom_id res chain seq x y z
N MET A 1 5.35 -18.71 12.30
CA MET A 1 4.98 -17.91 11.12
C MET A 1 3.46 -17.83 11.12
N THR A 2 2.90 -16.63 11.24
CA THR A 2 1.45 -16.45 11.07
C THR A 2 1.13 -16.60 9.58
N ASP A 3 -0.02 -17.19 9.24
CA ASP A 3 -0.44 -17.41 7.84
C ASP A 3 -0.48 -16.11 7.01
N SER A 4 -0.49 -14.96 7.68
CA SER A 4 -0.43 -13.64 7.05
C SER A 4 0.94 -13.23 6.53
N CYS A 5 2.04 -13.77 7.09
CA CYS A 5 3.40 -13.37 6.73
C CYS A 5 3.99 -14.35 5.71
N THR A 6 3.53 -14.23 4.47
CA THR A 6 3.95 -15.08 3.34
C THR A 6 5.19 -14.55 2.62
N GLY A 7 5.49 -13.24 2.78
CA GLY A 7 6.56 -12.58 2.03
C GLY A 7 6.25 -12.41 0.53
N SER A 8 5.02 -12.65 0.09
CA SER A 8 4.61 -12.41 -1.30
C SER A 8 4.16 -10.97 -1.55
N GLY A 9 4.37 -10.47 -2.76
CA GLY A 9 3.95 -9.13 -3.21
C GLY A 9 5.07 -8.41 -3.97
N ALA A 10 4.72 -7.70 -5.02
CA ALA A 10 5.68 -6.95 -5.85
C ALA A 10 6.26 -5.73 -5.14
N TYR A 11 5.54 -5.18 -4.16
CA TYR A 11 5.90 -3.98 -3.42
C TYR A 11 5.99 -4.26 -1.93
N ARG A 12 6.88 -3.54 -1.26
CA ARG A 12 7.13 -3.64 0.19
C ARG A 12 7.04 -2.27 0.85
N ILE A 13 6.42 -2.19 2.02
CA ILE A 13 6.37 -0.99 2.86
C ILE A 13 6.83 -1.35 4.26
N VAL A 14 7.70 -0.53 4.81
CA VAL A 14 8.20 -0.61 6.19
C VAL A 14 8.18 0.80 6.81
N PRO A 15 8.07 0.95 8.14
CA PRO A 15 7.96 2.27 8.77
C PRO A 15 9.20 3.15 8.59
N SER A 16 10.35 2.55 8.27
CA SER A 16 11.64 3.25 8.14
C SER A 16 11.88 3.88 6.77
N ILE A 17 11.02 3.65 5.78
CA ILE A 17 11.18 4.19 4.42
C ILE A 17 9.92 4.99 4.05
N PRO A 18 10.06 6.23 3.55
CA PRO A 18 8.92 6.96 3.01
C PRO A 18 8.48 6.29 1.71
N GLY A 19 7.31 5.66 1.72
CA GLY A 19 6.75 5.02 0.54
C GLY A 19 6.98 3.52 0.44
N SER A 20 6.66 2.99 -0.74
CA SER A 20 6.91 1.60 -1.11
C SER A 20 8.28 1.41 -1.76
N TRP A 21 8.79 0.19 -1.74
CA TRP A 21 9.92 -0.25 -2.55
C TRP A 21 9.49 -1.43 -3.44
N PRO A 22 9.61 -1.33 -4.78
CA PRO A 22 9.93 -0.10 -5.54
C PRO A 22 8.84 0.97 -5.37
N LEU A 23 9.09 2.19 -5.81
CA LEU A 23 8.04 3.21 -5.87
C LEU A 23 6.96 2.77 -6.87
N LEU A 24 5.73 3.24 -6.67
CA LEU A 24 4.67 3.04 -7.65
C LEU A 24 5.06 3.70 -8.98
N PRO A 25 4.64 3.15 -10.13
CA PRO A 25 4.84 3.78 -11.42
C PRO A 25 4.18 5.17 -11.47
N ASP A 26 4.84 6.11 -12.15
CA ASP A 26 4.35 7.48 -12.28
C ASP A 26 2.99 7.55 -12.98
N SER A 27 2.13 8.43 -12.49
CA SER A 27 0.86 8.71 -13.13
C SER A 27 1.10 9.36 -14.49
N SER A 28 0.24 9.08 -15.46
CA SER A 28 0.21 9.84 -16.73
C SER A 28 -0.02 11.35 -16.54
N LYS A 29 -0.49 11.77 -15.36
CA LYS A 29 -0.63 13.18 -14.96
C LYS A 29 0.60 13.77 -14.26
N GLY A 30 1.66 12.98 -14.06
CA GLY A 30 2.91 13.36 -13.41
C GLY A 30 3.05 12.84 -11.98
N ASP A 31 4.27 12.91 -11.46
CA ASP A 31 4.70 12.46 -10.13
C ASP A 31 3.82 12.97 -8.97
N LYS A 32 3.35 14.21 -9.06
CA LYS A 32 2.46 14.82 -8.06
C LYS A 32 1.12 14.10 -7.90
N PHE A 33 0.66 13.38 -8.92
CA PHE A 33 -0.57 12.59 -8.87
C PHE A 33 -0.32 11.14 -8.43
N THR A 34 0.94 10.71 -8.39
CA THR A 34 1.36 9.36 -8.01
C THR A 34 1.29 9.19 -6.49
N PRO A 35 0.48 8.25 -5.97
CA PRO A 35 0.41 8.03 -4.53
C PRO A 35 1.70 7.44 -3.96
N THR A 36 2.09 7.95 -2.81
CA THR A 36 3.05 7.31 -1.91
C THR A 36 2.27 6.51 -0.87
N VAL A 37 2.71 5.27 -0.60
CA VAL A 37 2.06 4.39 0.37
C VAL A 37 2.86 4.36 1.68
N GLY A 38 2.23 4.76 2.78
CA GLY A 38 2.80 4.72 4.12
C GLY A 38 2.23 3.58 4.97
N LEU A 39 3.06 3.03 5.86
CA LEU A 39 2.64 2.05 6.86
C LEU A 39 2.48 2.74 8.22
N ALA A 40 1.25 2.80 8.72
CA ALA A 40 0.94 3.35 10.04
C ALA A 40 1.08 2.30 11.15
N GLY A 41 0.83 1.02 10.86
CA GLY A 41 1.04 -0.06 11.81
C GLY A 41 0.59 -1.43 11.30
N THR A 42 1.02 -2.48 12.00
CA THR A 42 0.63 -3.87 11.75
C THR A 42 0.21 -4.56 13.03
N LYS A 43 -0.85 -5.37 12.98
CA LYS A 43 -1.26 -6.30 14.03
C LYS A 43 -1.04 -7.74 13.54
N ALA A 44 0.22 -8.09 13.27
CA ALA A 44 0.58 -9.36 12.63
C ALA A 44 0.25 -10.61 13.44
N SER A 45 0.19 -10.49 14.77
CA SER A 45 -0.15 -11.59 15.70
C SER A 45 -1.66 -11.71 15.97
N ALA A 46 -2.49 -10.82 15.42
CA ALA A 46 -3.94 -10.91 15.55
C ALA A 46 -4.52 -12.01 14.64
N SER A 47 -5.74 -12.46 14.94
CA SER A 47 -6.49 -13.40 14.10
C SER A 47 -7.86 -12.81 13.74
N PRO A 48 -8.06 -12.32 12.50
CA PRO A 48 -7.07 -12.23 11.41
C PRO A 48 -6.03 -11.11 11.66
N ALA A 49 -4.86 -11.24 11.04
CA ALA A 49 -3.86 -10.17 11.04
C ALA A 49 -4.37 -8.96 10.24
N THR A 50 -4.03 -7.76 10.71
CA THR A 50 -4.41 -6.51 10.04
C THR A 50 -3.27 -5.53 9.89
N ALA A 51 -3.42 -4.56 8.99
CA ALA A 51 -2.51 -3.44 8.80
C ALA A 51 -3.28 -2.12 8.61
N ASP A 52 -2.65 -1.04 9.05
CA ASP A 52 -3.14 0.32 8.84
C ASP A 52 -2.19 1.02 7.85
N LEU A 53 -2.74 1.52 6.74
CA LEU A 53 -1.99 2.19 5.69
C LEU A 53 -2.46 3.62 5.49
N SER A 54 -1.59 4.45 4.93
CA SER A 54 -1.96 5.74 4.35
C SER A 54 -1.54 5.82 2.89
N LEU A 55 -2.36 6.46 2.07
CA LEU A 55 -1.99 6.85 0.71
C LEU A 55 -2.05 8.37 0.63
N ALA A 56 -1.04 8.99 0.04
CA ALA A 56 -0.98 10.44 -0.16
C ALA A 56 -0.34 10.79 -1.50
N ALA A 57 -0.75 11.88 -2.11
CA ALA A 57 -0.18 12.43 -3.34
C ALA A 57 -0.22 13.96 -3.26
N ASP A 58 0.68 14.69 -3.92
CA ASP A 58 0.71 16.16 -3.84
C ASP A 58 -0.44 16.84 -4.60
N ALA A 59 -1.13 16.13 -5.49
CA ALA A 59 -2.26 16.60 -6.28
C ALA A 59 -3.28 15.47 -6.56
N PRO A 60 -4.57 15.81 -6.80
CA PRO A 60 -5.16 17.15 -6.71
C PRO A 60 -5.41 17.63 -5.28
N ASP A 61 -5.46 16.71 -4.31
CA ASP A 61 -5.64 16.97 -2.88
C ASP A 61 -4.48 16.34 -2.10
N PRO A 62 -3.66 17.15 -1.39
CA PRO A 62 -2.54 16.65 -0.60
C PRO A 62 -2.94 15.95 0.69
N THR A 63 -4.24 15.89 1.00
CA THR A 63 -4.74 15.23 2.21
C THR A 63 -4.54 13.71 2.12
N PRO A 64 -3.80 13.09 3.07
CA PRO A 64 -3.66 11.64 3.10
C PRO A 64 -4.99 10.94 3.37
N VAL A 65 -5.20 9.83 2.67
CA VAL A 65 -6.31 8.90 2.93
C VAL A 65 -5.79 7.76 3.79
N TYR A 66 -6.49 7.49 4.90
CA TYR A 66 -6.13 6.43 5.84
C TYR A 66 -7.05 5.22 5.67
N PHE A 67 -6.44 4.04 5.65
CA PHE A 67 -7.11 2.76 5.55
C PHE A 67 -6.77 1.93 6.78
N HIS A 68 -7.78 1.61 7.58
CA HIS A 68 -7.61 0.92 8.85
C HIS A 68 -8.04 -0.55 8.78
N ASP A 69 -7.37 -1.39 9.56
CA ASP A 69 -7.66 -2.81 9.75
C ASP A 69 -7.74 -3.62 8.43
N LEU A 70 -6.90 -3.27 7.44
CA LEU A 70 -6.78 -3.98 6.17
C LEU A 70 -6.28 -5.41 6.40
N ARG A 71 -6.90 -6.37 5.73
CA ARG A 71 -6.57 -7.80 5.80
C ARG A 71 -5.87 -8.26 4.53
N LEU A 72 -5.38 -9.49 4.53
CA LEU A 72 -4.98 -10.15 3.28
C LEU A 72 -6.11 -10.10 2.26
N GLY A 73 -5.77 -9.70 1.03
CA GLY A 73 -6.71 -9.53 -0.07
C GLY A 73 -7.50 -8.21 -0.04
N SER A 74 -7.41 -7.40 1.03
CA SER A 74 -8.03 -6.07 1.04
C SER A 74 -7.38 -5.16 0.01
N GLU A 75 -8.18 -4.27 -0.56
CA GLU A 75 -7.75 -3.27 -1.53
C GLU A 75 -7.83 -1.86 -0.94
N ALA A 76 -6.87 -1.02 -1.31
CA ALA A 76 -6.86 0.42 -1.00
C ALA A 76 -6.65 1.20 -2.28
N ALA A 77 -7.43 2.25 -2.49
CA ALA A 77 -7.44 3.00 -3.74
C ALA A 77 -7.32 4.51 -3.54
N MET A 78 -6.46 5.15 -4.34
CA MET A 78 -6.29 6.61 -4.40
C MET A 78 -5.84 7.02 -5.79
N ASN A 79 -6.39 8.11 -6.33
CA ASN A 79 -5.97 8.68 -7.61
C ASN A 79 -5.97 7.69 -8.79
N GLY A 80 -6.86 6.69 -8.77
CA GLY A 80 -6.94 5.64 -9.81
C GLY A 80 -5.93 4.51 -9.65
N TYR A 81 -5.09 4.56 -8.61
CA TYR A 81 -4.28 3.44 -8.18
C TYR A 81 -5.09 2.56 -7.24
N THR A 82 -5.02 1.26 -7.43
CA THR A 82 -5.57 0.26 -6.49
C THR A 82 -4.46 -0.70 -6.13
N ILE A 83 -4.17 -0.83 -4.84
CA ILE A 83 -3.22 -1.82 -4.30
C ILE A 83 -3.99 -2.92 -3.59
N ARG A 84 -3.45 -4.14 -3.58
CA ARG A 84 -4.01 -5.28 -2.85
C ARG A 84 -2.99 -5.87 -1.90
N ILE A 85 -3.37 -6.01 -0.63
CA ILE A 85 -2.50 -6.58 0.41
C ILE A 85 -2.28 -8.07 0.18
N THR A 86 -1.02 -8.50 0.13
CA THR A 86 -0.63 -9.88 -0.15
C THR A 86 0.21 -10.51 0.94
N SER A 87 0.80 -9.70 1.85
CA SER A 87 1.46 -10.20 3.06
C SER A 87 1.40 -9.15 4.17
N ILE A 88 1.14 -9.60 5.39
CA ILE A 88 1.20 -8.79 6.62
C ILE A 88 2.13 -9.50 7.60
N CYS A 89 3.29 -8.91 7.81
CA CYS A 89 4.33 -9.32 8.76
C CYS A 89 4.47 -8.24 9.84
N ASP A 90 5.18 -8.55 10.93
CA ASP A 90 5.46 -7.56 11.96
C ASP A 90 6.34 -6.43 11.40
N GLY A 91 5.80 -5.21 11.34
CA GLY A 91 6.48 -4.04 10.80
C GLY A 91 6.70 -4.05 9.28
N GLU A 92 6.03 -4.94 8.54
CA GLU A 92 6.13 -5.00 7.08
C GLU A 92 4.80 -5.39 6.44
N VAL A 93 4.42 -4.65 5.41
CA VAL A 93 3.31 -5.01 4.52
C VAL A 93 3.85 -5.18 3.11
N ARG A 94 3.39 -6.22 2.43
CA ARG A 94 3.58 -6.37 0.99
C ARG A 94 2.24 -6.33 0.27
N PHE A 95 2.29 -5.82 -0.95
CA PHE A 95 1.11 -5.63 -1.78
C PHE A 95 1.46 -5.78 -3.26
N ASP A 96 0.42 -5.98 -4.07
CA ASP A 96 0.49 -5.87 -5.53
C ASP A 96 -0.26 -4.63 -5.99
N LEU A 97 0.24 -3.99 -7.05
CA LEU A 97 -0.51 -2.97 -7.78
C LEU A 97 -1.52 -3.67 -8.70
N VAL A 98 -2.81 -3.47 -8.45
CA VAL A 98 -3.91 -4.07 -9.20
C VAL A 98 -4.34 -3.19 -10.36
N GLN A 99 -4.35 -1.87 -10.14
CA GLN A 99 -4.77 -0.89 -11.13
C GLN A 99 -3.92 0.38 -10.99
N GLN A 100 -3.65 1.04 -12.11
CA GLN A 100 -3.11 2.40 -12.18
C GLN A 100 -3.97 3.25 -13.14
N PRO A 101 -4.03 4.59 -12.96
CA PRO A 101 -4.73 5.46 -13.90
C PRO A 101 -4.01 5.43 -15.26
N ASP A 102 -4.78 5.24 -16.34
CA ASP A 102 -4.34 5.01 -17.73
C ASP A 102 -2.87 5.32 -18.04
N GLY A 103 -2.10 4.25 -18.26
CA GLY A 103 -0.67 4.29 -18.57
C GLY A 103 0.06 2.94 -18.44
N GLN A 104 -0.39 1.94 -19.21
CA GLN A 104 0.17 0.59 -19.42
C GLN A 104 -0.29 -0.54 -18.46
N SER A 105 -1.07 -1.47 -19.02
CA SER A 105 -0.97 -2.91 -18.73
C SER A 105 0.17 -3.52 -19.55
#